data_AF-A0A7S4KQW1-F1
#
_entry.id   AF-A0A7S4KQW1-F1
#
_cell.length_a   1.000
_cell.length_b   1.000
_cell.length_c   1.000
_cell.angle_alpha   90.00
_cell.angle_beta   90.00
_cell.angle_gamma   90.00
#
_symmetry.space_group_name_H-M   'P 1'
#
loop_
_entity.id
_entity.type
_entity.pdbx_description
1 polymer ?
#
loop_
_entity_poly.entity_id
_entity_poly.type
_entity_poly.pdbx_seq_one_letter_code
_entity_poly.pdbx_strand_id
1 'polypeptide(L)'
;CRATISSDQGKNLLGGKWMKFAIGELASWDIEGVIRAYPEITDFARRATSHTTKKLLTALGDSFTGSSGHKFITSLKETNGNIIQSLNSFSSACCHRHILHTRRVIWNAMTSVRLQKYGPQVHVGDMVVERSMPVDVYLHDRTTFPRFMVKTITSSEECSKYRIFDVVLPLPFNDGEVHEYHFPDLNGLTLDDYLDFSEKFGAKYFWDPPPVVRGLLGARPFELEYRCIMVKPIDISHIVHVDPIDPDVHVNERVLENEYTLR
;
A
#
# COMPACT_ATOMS: atom_id res chain seq x y z
N CYS A 1 -17.49 -3.88 8.24
CA CYS A 1 -17.01 -3.62 6.87
C CYS A 1 -15.85 -2.63 6.96
N ARG A 2 -14.59 -3.07 6.78
CA ARG A 2 -13.41 -2.17 6.90
C ARG A 2 -13.43 -1.24 5.69
N ALA A 3 -13.62 0.07 5.92
CA ALA A 3 -13.68 1.06 4.86
C ALA A 3 -12.57 0.86 3.84
N THR A 4 -12.95 0.98 2.57
CA THR A 4 -12.14 0.85 1.36
C THR A 4 -10.76 1.46 1.56
N ILE A 5 -9.84 0.57 1.93
CA ILE A 5 -8.42 0.81 2.09
C ILE A 5 -7.89 1.07 0.67
N SER A 6 -7.68 2.34 0.31
CA SER A 6 -7.27 2.70 -1.05
C SER A 6 -5.89 3.31 -1.07
N SER A 7 -5.13 2.96 -2.11
CA SER A 7 -3.90 3.66 -2.50
C SER A 7 -4.09 5.17 -2.67
N ASP A 8 -5.32 5.66 -2.81
CA ASP A 8 -5.60 7.09 -2.92
C ASP A 8 -5.33 7.85 -1.62
N GLN A 9 -5.53 7.23 -0.44
CA GLN A 9 -5.16 7.86 0.82
C GLN A 9 -3.64 7.92 0.98
N GLY A 10 -2.94 6.85 0.59
CA GLY A 10 -1.48 6.86 0.52
C GLY A 10 -0.94 7.90 -0.46
N LYS A 11 -1.57 8.06 -1.63
CA LYS A 11 -1.29 9.13 -2.60
C LYS A 11 -1.54 10.51 -2.00
N ASN A 12 -2.63 10.72 -1.27
CA ASN A 12 -2.89 12.02 -0.63
C ASN A 12 -1.82 12.34 0.44
N LEU A 13 -1.43 11.35 1.24
CA LEU A 13 -0.38 11.47 2.24
C LEU A 13 0.98 11.81 1.60
N LEU A 14 1.41 11.00 0.63
CA LEU A 14 2.68 11.13 -0.09
C LEU A 14 2.66 12.23 -1.17
N GLY A 15 1.51 12.81 -1.46
CA GLY A 15 1.36 13.94 -2.38
C GLY A 15 1.25 15.29 -1.68
N GLY A 16 1.40 15.35 -0.36
CA GLY A 16 1.27 16.58 0.43
C GLY A 16 -0.17 17.06 0.62
N LYS A 17 -1.17 16.27 0.22
CA LYS A 17 -2.60 16.59 0.32
C LYS A 17 -3.14 16.14 1.69
N TRP A 18 -2.49 16.56 2.76
CA TRP A 18 -2.71 16.04 4.11
C TRP A 18 -4.13 16.26 4.64
N MET A 19 -4.78 17.36 4.23
CA MET A 19 -6.18 17.59 4.56
C MET A 19 -7.07 16.51 3.94
N LYS A 20 -6.86 16.18 2.65
CA LYS A 20 -7.60 15.11 1.96
C LYS A 20 -7.34 13.75 2.59
N PHE A 21 -6.11 13.49 3.00
CA PHE A 21 -5.75 12.30 3.76
C PHE A 21 -6.54 12.23 5.08
N ALA A 22 -6.48 13.28 5.90
CA ALA A 22 -7.16 13.30 7.20
C ALA A 22 -8.68 13.14 7.08
N ILE A 23 -9.31 13.77 6.09
CA ILE A 23 -10.74 13.61 5.79
C ILE A 23 -11.03 12.17 5.37
N GLY A 24 -10.20 11.61 4.49
CA GLY A 24 -10.31 10.22 4.04
C GLY A 24 -10.22 9.24 5.20
N GLU A 25 -9.33 9.52 6.16
CA GLU A 25 -9.24 8.75 7.39
C GLU A 25 -10.44 8.93 8.29
N LEU A 26 -10.94 10.15 8.50
CA LEU A 26 -12.16 10.36 9.29
C LEU A 26 -13.36 9.64 8.65
N ALA A 27 -13.43 9.64 7.32
CA ALA A 27 -14.42 8.92 6.53
C ALA A 27 -14.24 7.40 6.59
N SER A 28 -13.01 6.89 6.68
CA SER A 28 -12.76 5.44 6.72
C SER A 28 -13.13 4.79 8.06
N TRP A 29 -13.38 5.59 9.08
CA TRP A 29 -13.89 5.14 10.38
C TRP A 29 -15.42 4.99 10.40
N ASP A 30 -16.06 5.13 9.22
CA ASP A 30 -17.46 4.87 8.99
C ASP A 30 -17.80 3.38 9.19
N ILE A 31 -18.03 3.03 10.45
CA ILE A 31 -18.85 1.89 10.86
C ILE A 31 -20.30 2.33 10.59
N GLU A 32 -20.92 1.80 9.52
CA GLU A 32 -22.37 1.84 9.29
C GLU A 32 -23.03 3.18 8.91
N GLY A 33 -22.57 3.87 7.86
CA GLY A 33 -23.32 4.94 7.18
C GLY A 33 -23.18 6.36 7.79
N VAL A 34 -22.17 6.56 8.61
CA VAL A 34 -21.88 7.75 9.42
C VAL A 34 -21.48 8.98 8.59
N ILE A 35 -20.90 8.84 7.39
CA ILE A 35 -20.62 10.03 6.53
C ILE A 35 -21.92 10.69 6.06
N ARG A 36 -23.00 9.91 5.87
CA ARG A 36 -24.33 10.47 5.59
C ARG A 36 -24.97 11.09 6.84
N ALA A 37 -24.49 10.73 8.04
CA ALA A 37 -24.99 11.24 9.32
C ALA A 37 -24.32 12.57 9.74
N TYR A 38 -23.12 12.89 9.24
CA TYR A 38 -22.37 14.10 9.62
C TYR A 38 -21.95 14.96 8.41
N PRO A 39 -22.85 15.81 7.87
CA PRO A 39 -22.52 16.78 6.82
C PRO A 39 -21.34 17.69 7.19
N GLU A 40 -21.07 17.85 8.48
CA GLU A 40 -19.94 18.60 9.03
C GLU A 40 -18.58 18.05 8.58
N ILE A 41 -18.44 16.74 8.30
CA ILE A 41 -17.22 16.16 7.74
C ILE A 41 -16.99 16.73 6.33
N THR A 42 -18.05 16.84 5.52
CA THR A 42 -18.00 17.38 4.16
C THR A 42 -17.74 18.89 4.17
N ASP A 43 -18.36 19.63 5.10
CA ASP A 43 -18.13 21.06 5.25
C ASP A 43 -16.71 21.36 5.73
N PHE A 44 -16.21 20.59 6.71
CA PHE A 44 -14.82 20.63 7.14
C PHE A 44 -13.87 20.30 5.98
N ALA A 45 -14.21 19.30 5.17
CA ALA A 45 -13.42 18.87 4.03
C ALA A 45 -13.28 19.95 2.96
N ARG A 46 -14.34 20.73 2.73
CA ARG A 46 -14.35 21.85 1.79
C ARG A 46 -13.62 23.07 2.36
N ARG A 47 -13.76 23.34 3.66
CA ARG A 47 -13.13 24.50 4.32
C ARG A 47 -12.87 24.23 5.80
N ALA A 48 -11.63 23.87 6.13
CA ALA A 48 -11.20 23.76 7.51
C ALA A 48 -11.09 25.16 8.14
N THR A 49 -11.94 25.45 9.12
CA THR A 49 -12.00 26.71 9.88
C THR A 49 -12.29 26.40 11.34
N SER A 50 -12.04 27.33 12.26
CA SER A 50 -12.43 27.16 13.67
C SER A 50 -13.91 26.83 13.84
N HIS A 51 -14.77 27.41 13.00
CA HIS A 51 -16.21 27.17 12.99
C HIS A 51 -16.57 25.75 12.52
N THR A 52 -16.04 25.32 11.37
CA THR A 52 -16.30 23.96 10.84
C THR A 52 -15.70 22.87 11.72
N THR A 53 -14.53 23.11 12.34
CA THR A 53 -13.94 22.21 13.35
C THR A 53 -14.83 22.11 14.59
N LYS A 54 -15.35 23.24 15.11
CA LYS A 54 -16.26 23.23 16.27
C LYS A 54 -17.55 22.47 15.97
N LYS A 55 -18.15 22.70 14.80
CA LYS A 55 -19.33 21.97 14.35
C LYS A 55 -19.07 20.47 14.26
N LEU A 56 -17.95 20.08 13.65
CA LEU A 56 -17.57 18.68 13.51
C LEU A 56 -17.36 17.99 14.87
N LEU A 57 -16.72 18.66 15.84
CA LEU A 57 -16.58 18.11 17.20
C LEU A 57 -17.92 17.91 17.90
N THR A 58 -18.81 18.90 17.81
CA THR A 58 -20.15 18.78 18.38
C THR A 58 -20.93 17.64 17.73
N ALA A 59 -20.81 17.49 16.41
CA ALA A 59 -21.50 16.45 15.64
C ALA A 59 -21.01 15.04 16.01
N LEU A 60 -19.69 14.84 16.14
CA LEU A 60 -19.12 13.52 16.44
C LEU A 60 -19.38 13.02 17.86
N GLY A 61 -19.68 13.90 18.82
CA GLY A 61 -20.13 13.54 20.17
C GLY A 61 -19.19 12.61 20.94
N ASP A 62 -19.75 11.91 21.95
CA ASP A 62 -19.01 11.02 22.85
C ASP A 62 -18.65 9.65 22.22
N SER A 63 -19.38 9.23 21.17
CA SER A 63 -19.19 7.94 20.50
C SER A 63 -17.82 7.80 19.81
N PHE A 64 -17.13 8.91 19.57
CA PHE A 64 -15.79 8.95 18.99
C PHE A 64 -14.69 9.13 20.03
N THR A 65 -15.01 9.36 21.31
CA THR A 65 -14.03 9.61 22.37
C THR A 65 -13.03 8.47 22.50
N GLY A 66 -11.73 8.81 22.45
CA GLY A 66 -10.63 7.84 22.50
C GLY A 66 -10.12 7.34 21.14
N SER A 67 -10.88 7.55 20.04
CA SER A 67 -10.45 7.22 18.67
C SER A 67 -9.33 8.15 18.16
N SER A 68 -8.56 7.70 17.15
CA SER A 68 -7.60 8.57 16.46
C SER A 68 -8.27 9.74 15.75
N GLY A 69 -9.49 9.54 15.24
CA GLY A 69 -10.29 10.62 14.63
C GLY A 69 -10.66 11.71 15.62
N HIS A 70 -11.13 11.34 16.81
CA HIS A 70 -11.41 12.31 17.87
C HIS A 70 -10.14 13.05 18.32
N LYS A 71 -9.04 12.33 18.55
CA LYS A 71 -7.75 12.95 18.90
C LYS A 71 -7.28 13.95 17.83
N PHE A 72 -7.42 13.59 16.55
CA PHE A 72 -7.08 14.47 15.43
C PHE A 72 -7.87 15.77 15.46
N ILE A 73 -9.20 15.69 15.63
CA ILE A 73 -10.07 16.87 15.59
C ILE A 73 -9.89 17.74 16.85
N THR A 74 -9.69 17.11 18.01
CA THR A 74 -9.34 17.82 19.26
C THR A 74 -8.03 18.56 19.11
N SER A 75 -6.97 17.89 18.61
CA SER A 75 -5.69 18.53 18.33
C SER A 75 -5.82 19.66 17.32
N LEU A 76 -6.65 19.51 16.31
CA LEU A 76 -6.89 20.56 15.31
C LEU A 76 -7.56 21.80 15.92
N LYS A 77 -8.46 21.63 16.89
CA LYS A 77 -9.05 22.75 17.62
C LYS A 77 -8.02 23.43 18.52
N GLU A 78 -7.25 22.67 19.28
CA GLU A 78 -6.22 23.17 20.20
C GLU A 78 -5.12 23.93 19.47
N THR A 79 -4.80 23.51 18.25
CA THR A 79 -3.74 24.09 17.42
C THR A 79 -4.25 25.13 16.42
N ASN A 80 -5.48 25.64 16.61
CA ASN A 80 -6.10 26.66 15.75
C ASN A 80 -6.12 26.28 14.25
N GLY A 81 -6.30 25.01 13.94
CA GLY A 81 -6.36 24.51 12.56
C GLY A 81 -5.02 24.04 11.99
N ASN A 82 -3.97 23.88 12.79
CA ASN A 82 -2.69 23.36 12.31
C ASN A 82 -2.79 21.87 11.95
N ILE A 83 -2.99 21.61 10.66
CA ILE A 83 -3.14 20.25 10.14
C ILE A 83 -1.91 19.37 10.40
N ILE A 84 -0.71 19.90 10.22
CA ILE A 84 0.55 19.15 10.33
C ILE A 84 0.70 18.59 11.74
N GLN A 85 0.48 19.43 12.75
CA GLN A 85 0.58 19.01 14.14
C GLN A 85 -0.51 18.00 14.50
N SER A 86 -1.71 18.19 13.95
CA SER A 86 -2.87 17.34 14.24
C SER A 86 -2.74 15.93 13.67
N LEU A 87 -2.07 15.77 12.52
CA LEU A 87 -1.84 14.47 11.87
C LEU A 87 -1.15 13.44 12.79
N ASN A 88 -0.33 13.89 13.74
CA ASN A 88 0.34 13.02 14.71
C ASN A 88 -0.65 12.25 15.61
N SER A 89 -1.92 12.60 15.58
CA SER A 89 -3.00 11.86 16.25
C SER A 89 -3.35 10.54 15.55
N PHE A 90 -3.01 10.40 14.27
CA PHE A 90 -3.09 9.12 13.56
C PHE A 90 -1.90 8.24 13.92
N SER A 91 -2.15 6.95 14.14
CA SER A 91 -1.08 6.01 14.46
C SER A 91 -0.12 5.81 13.28
N SER A 92 1.16 5.55 13.57
CA SER A 92 2.15 5.14 12.56
C SER A 92 1.66 3.92 11.76
N ALA A 93 1.02 2.94 12.42
CA ALA A 93 0.44 1.78 11.76
C ALA A 93 -0.62 2.13 10.69
N CYS A 94 -1.37 3.21 10.88
CA CYS A 94 -2.31 3.71 9.88
C CYS A 94 -1.55 4.26 8.66
N CYS A 95 -0.61 5.18 8.89
CA CYS A 95 0.19 5.79 7.82
C CYS A 95 0.97 4.73 7.03
N HIS A 96 1.55 3.75 7.74
CA HIS A 96 2.23 2.61 7.15
C HIS A 96 1.35 1.84 6.18
N ARG A 97 0.12 1.52 6.59
CA ARG A 97 -0.81 0.75 5.76
C ARG A 97 -1.04 1.44 4.43
N HIS A 98 -1.33 2.74 4.44
CA HIS A 98 -1.59 3.52 3.23
C HIS A 98 -0.38 3.60 2.32
N ILE A 99 0.80 3.77 2.89
CA ILE A 99 2.04 3.77 2.12
C ILE A 99 2.28 2.40 1.48
N LEU A 100 2.12 1.30 2.22
CA LEU A 100 2.22 -0.06 1.67
C LEU A 100 1.31 -0.29 0.46
N HIS A 101 0.07 0.23 0.49
CA HIS A 101 -0.83 0.14 -0.66
C HIS A 101 -0.33 0.94 -1.86
N THR A 102 0.17 2.16 -1.66
CA THR A 102 0.81 2.93 -2.73
C THR A 102 2.02 2.18 -3.30
N ARG A 103 2.89 1.62 -2.45
CA ARG A 103 4.06 0.82 -2.87
C ARG A 103 3.64 -0.32 -3.79
N ARG A 104 2.58 -1.04 -3.42
CA ARG A 104 2.02 -2.15 -4.20
C ARG A 104 1.44 -1.70 -5.53
N VAL A 105 0.78 -0.54 -5.60
CA VAL A 105 0.25 -0.01 -6.87
C VAL A 105 1.37 0.35 -7.84
N ILE A 106 2.41 1.04 -7.36
CA ILE A 106 3.58 1.37 -8.19
C ILE A 106 4.27 0.09 -8.66
N TRP A 107 4.48 -0.88 -7.75
CA TRP A 107 5.06 -2.17 -8.08
C TRP A 107 4.23 -2.95 -9.11
N ASN A 108 2.90 -2.97 -8.99
CA ASN A 108 2.01 -3.61 -9.97
C ASN A 108 2.11 -2.96 -11.36
N ALA A 109 2.21 -1.63 -11.41
CA ALA A 109 2.38 -0.90 -12.65
C ALA A 109 3.73 -1.23 -13.31
N MET A 110 4.82 -1.21 -12.54
CA MET A 110 6.16 -1.56 -13.04
C MET A 110 6.25 -3.02 -13.46
N THR A 111 5.62 -3.91 -12.72
CA THR A 111 5.49 -5.33 -13.10
C THR A 111 4.77 -5.50 -14.42
N SER A 112 3.68 -4.74 -14.63
CA SER A 112 2.95 -4.74 -15.91
C SER A 112 3.82 -4.25 -17.06
N VAL A 113 4.56 -3.15 -16.86
CA VAL A 113 5.52 -2.64 -17.86
C VAL A 113 6.58 -3.69 -18.19
N ARG A 114 7.14 -4.36 -17.16
CA ARG A 114 8.13 -5.42 -17.32
C ARG A 114 7.58 -6.60 -18.12
N LEU A 115 6.40 -7.09 -17.77
CA LEU A 115 5.80 -8.24 -18.45
C LEU A 115 5.37 -7.90 -19.88
N GLN A 116 4.87 -6.68 -20.12
CA GLN A 116 4.46 -6.25 -21.45
C GLN A 116 5.66 -6.11 -22.40
N LYS A 117 6.77 -5.53 -21.94
CA LYS A 117 7.96 -5.28 -22.78
C LYS A 117 8.79 -6.53 -23.04
N TYR A 118 8.95 -7.38 -22.01
CA TYR A 118 9.95 -8.45 -22.01
C TYR A 118 9.32 -9.85 -21.89
N GLY A 119 8.00 -9.94 -21.70
CA GLY A 119 7.28 -11.20 -21.59
C GLY A 119 7.65 -12.01 -20.34
N PRO A 120 7.26 -13.30 -20.29
CA PRO A 120 7.54 -14.20 -19.17
C PRO A 120 8.94 -14.81 -19.21
N GLN A 121 9.87 -14.26 -19.99
CA GLN A 121 11.25 -14.73 -20.08
C GLN A 121 12.15 -13.92 -19.16
N VAL A 122 13.30 -14.51 -18.80
CA VAL A 122 14.37 -13.83 -18.04
C VAL A 122 15.30 -13.14 -19.02
N HIS A 123 15.69 -11.90 -18.72
CA HIS A 123 16.54 -11.05 -19.56
C HIS A 123 17.75 -10.52 -18.78
N VAL A 124 18.80 -10.16 -19.52
CA VAL A 124 19.94 -9.43 -18.95
C VAL A 124 19.44 -8.10 -18.39
N GLY A 125 19.84 -7.77 -17.16
CA GLY A 125 19.34 -6.61 -16.41
C GLY A 125 18.18 -6.91 -15.47
N ASP A 126 17.51 -8.07 -15.58
CA ASP A 126 16.53 -8.49 -14.57
C ASP A 126 17.19 -8.66 -13.20
N MET A 127 16.43 -8.38 -12.15
CA MET A 127 16.81 -8.71 -10.79
C MET A 127 16.23 -10.07 -10.41
N VAL A 128 17.03 -10.92 -9.78
CA VAL A 128 16.63 -12.28 -9.39
C VAL A 128 17.02 -12.60 -7.96
N VAL A 129 16.24 -13.47 -7.33
CA VAL A 129 16.59 -14.03 -6.01
C VAL A 129 17.75 -15.02 -6.16
N GLU A 130 18.82 -14.78 -5.42
CA GLU A 130 19.96 -15.67 -5.32
C GLU A 130 19.69 -16.79 -4.30
N ARG A 131 19.28 -17.96 -4.80
CA ARG A 131 18.91 -19.12 -3.95
C ARG A 131 20.10 -19.87 -3.33
N SER A 132 21.32 -19.33 -3.41
CA SER A 132 22.53 -19.90 -2.80
C SER A 132 22.59 -19.69 -1.27
N MET A 133 21.74 -18.83 -0.72
CA MET A 133 21.69 -18.48 0.71
C MET A 133 20.78 -19.46 1.49
N PRO A 134 21.24 -20.03 2.64
CA PRO A 134 20.42 -20.91 3.46
C PRO A 134 19.20 -20.18 4.04
N VAL A 135 18.02 -20.76 3.85
CA VAL A 135 16.71 -20.17 4.17
C VAL A 135 16.35 -20.41 5.64
N ASP A 136 16.96 -19.67 6.55
CA ASP A 136 16.47 -19.50 7.94
C ASP A 136 15.86 -18.11 8.18
N VAL A 137 15.75 -17.30 7.14
CA VAL A 137 15.10 -15.99 7.21
C VAL A 137 13.59 -16.20 7.13
N TYR A 138 12.88 -15.83 8.20
CA TYR A 138 11.42 -15.73 8.28
C TYR A 138 10.89 -14.81 7.17
N LEU A 139 10.74 -15.35 5.96
CA LEU A 139 10.09 -14.68 4.83
C LEU A 139 8.60 -14.78 5.07
N HIS A 140 8.05 -13.73 5.68
CA HIS A 140 6.66 -13.67 6.12
C HIS A 140 5.65 -13.90 4.97
N ASP A 141 6.11 -13.82 3.72
CA ASP A 141 5.51 -14.40 2.53
C ASP A 141 6.67 -14.84 1.62
N ARG A 142 6.66 -16.06 1.05
CA ARG A 142 7.71 -16.61 0.16
C ARG A 142 7.94 -15.83 -1.16
N THR A 143 7.48 -14.59 -1.22
CA THR A 143 7.43 -13.74 -2.40
C THR A 143 8.20 -12.44 -2.24
N THR A 144 8.64 -12.08 -1.03
CA THR A 144 9.28 -10.78 -0.74
C THR A 144 10.62 -11.00 -0.06
N PHE A 145 11.71 -10.44 -0.58
CA PHE A 145 13.09 -10.72 -0.22
C PHE A 145 13.84 -9.43 0.15
N PRO A 146 14.79 -9.49 1.10
CA PRO A 146 15.68 -8.38 1.40
C PRO A 146 16.76 -8.22 0.33
N ARG A 147 17.39 -7.03 0.25
CA ARG A 147 18.39 -6.69 -0.78
C ARG A 147 19.53 -7.70 -0.91
N PHE A 148 20.08 -8.18 0.21
CA PHE A 148 21.24 -9.08 0.19
C PHE A 148 20.97 -10.43 -0.48
N MET A 149 19.70 -10.80 -0.70
CA MET A 149 19.30 -12.02 -1.41
C MET A 149 19.05 -11.79 -2.90
N VAL A 150 19.30 -10.59 -3.43
CA VAL A 150 18.93 -10.20 -4.78
C VAL A 150 20.15 -9.73 -5.56
N LYS A 151 20.27 -10.21 -6.81
CA LYS A 151 21.32 -9.79 -7.76
C LYS A 151 20.72 -9.38 -9.09
N THR A 152 21.45 -8.57 -9.85
CA THR A 152 21.13 -8.29 -11.27
C THR A 152 21.80 -9.34 -12.16
N ILE A 153 21.09 -9.81 -13.18
CA ILE A 153 21.64 -10.66 -14.22
C ILE A 153 22.50 -9.84 -15.16
N THR A 154 23.73 -10.26 -15.39
CA THR A 154 24.71 -9.51 -16.19
C THR A 154 25.05 -10.15 -17.54
N SER A 155 24.63 -11.39 -17.79
CA SER A 155 24.94 -12.09 -19.05
C SER A 155 23.82 -13.02 -19.51
N SER A 156 23.78 -13.29 -20.82
CA SER A 156 22.79 -14.19 -21.43
C SER A 156 22.92 -15.63 -20.93
N GLU A 157 24.13 -16.08 -20.60
CA GLU A 157 24.39 -17.39 -20.03
C GLU A 157 23.74 -17.52 -18.64
N GLU A 158 23.76 -16.44 -17.85
CA GLU A 158 23.08 -16.42 -16.55
C GLU A 158 21.56 -16.50 -16.69
N CYS A 159 20.95 -15.87 -17.71
CA CYS A 159 19.50 -15.95 -17.94
C CYS A 159 18.99 -17.39 -17.96
N SER A 160 19.76 -18.32 -18.53
CA SER A 160 19.40 -19.75 -18.63
C SER A 160 19.29 -20.47 -17.27
N LYS A 161 19.89 -19.91 -16.22
CA LYS A 161 19.93 -20.49 -14.87
C LYS A 161 18.71 -20.11 -14.02
N TYR A 162 17.99 -19.07 -14.41
CA TYR A 162 16.86 -18.52 -13.66
C TYR A 162 15.54 -18.71 -14.42
N ARG A 163 14.44 -18.64 -13.68
CA ARG A 163 13.08 -18.68 -14.21
C ARG A 163 12.36 -17.39 -13.88
N ILE A 164 11.23 -17.15 -14.54
CA ILE A 164 10.37 -15.98 -14.27
C ILE A 164 9.93 -15.88 -12.80
N PHE A 165 9.83 -17.00 -12.10
CA PHE A 165 9.49 -17.04 -10.67
C PHE A 165 10.62 -16.55 -9.75
N ASP A 166 11.83 -16.47 -10.27
CA ASP A 166 13.00 -15.94 -9.56
C ASP A 166 13.13 -14.43 -9.77
N VAL A 167 12.48 -13.88 -10.80
CA VAL A 167 12.53 -12.46 -11.13
C VAL A 167 11.76 -11.65 -10.10
N VAL A 168 12.41 -10.63 -9.57
CA VAL A 168 11.88 -9.71 -8.58
C VAL A 168 11.95 -8.28 -9.07
N LEU A 169 11.07 -7.43 -8.54
CA LEU A 169 11.16 -5.98 -8.68
C LEU A 169 11.15 -5.33 -7.29
N PRO A 170 11.87 -4.22 -7.10
CA PRO A 170 11.89 -3.51 -5.83
C PRO A 170 10.48 -3.00 -5.48
N LEU A 171 10.06 -3.20 -4.23
CA LEU A 171 8.94 -2.49 -3.61
C LEU A 171 9.47 -1.12 -3.18
N PRO A 172 9.18 -0.09 -3.97
CA PRO A 172 9.89 1.17 -3.83
C PRO A 172 9.47 1.81 -2.49
N PHE A 173 10.38 2.45 -1.76
CA PHE A 173 10.13 3.48 -0.71
C PHE A 173 11.48 3.91 -0.15
N ASN A 174 11.62 5.20 0.12
CA ASN A 174 12.77 5.74 0.83
C ASN A 174 12.26 6.47 2.06
N ASP A 175 12.76 6.13 3.23
CA ASP A 175 12.51 6.83 4.48
C ASP A 175 13.32 8.14 4.61
N GLY A 176 14.23 8.38 3.67
CA GLY A 176 15.12 9.53 3.61
C GLY A 176 16.54 9.22 4.10
N GLU A 177 16.84 7.96 4.41
CA GLU A 177 18.19 7.47 4.69
C GLU A 177 18.93 7.16 3.38
N VAL A 178 20.27 7.15 3.45
CA VAL A 178 21.10 6.81 2.29
C VAL A 178 21.10 5.29 2.11
N HIS A 179 20.17 4.82 1.29
CA HIS A 179 20.18 3.46 0.77
C HIS A 179 20.73 3.50 -0.65
N GLU A 180 21.78 2.75 -0.96
CA GLU A 180 22.10 2.48 -2.36
C GLU A 180 20.92 1.71 -2.98
N TYR A 181 20.10 2.40 -3.77
CA TYR A 181 18.96 1.73 -4.38
C TYR A 181 19.44 0.82 -5.50
N HIS A 182 18.98 -0.42 -5.45
CA HIS A 182 19.27 -1.42 -6.46
C HIS A 182 18.01 -1.71 -7.26
N PHE A 183 18.04 -1.31 -8.54
CA PHE A 183 16.97 -1.43 -9.51
C PHE A 183 17.40 -2.31 -10.70
N PRO A 184 16.44 -2.82 -11.49
CA PRO A 184 16.76 -3.53 -12.72
C PRO A 184 17.49 -2.62 -13.71
N ASP A 185 18.45 -3.20 -14.43
CA ASP A 185 19.11 -2.55 -15.55
C ASP A 185 18.34 -2.83 -16.84
N LEU A 186 17.06 -2.44 -16.84
CA LEU A 186 16.14 -2.65 -17.95
C LEU A 186 15.53 -1.33 -18.38
N ASN A 187 15.47 -1.11 -19.69
CA ASN A 187 14.89 0.09 -20.27
C ASN A 187 13.40 0.24 -19.91
N GLY A 188 13.08 1.27 -19.13
CA GLY A 188 11.73 1.55 -18.65
C GLY A 188 11.41 0.95 -17.28
N LEU A 189 12.42 0.48 -16.54
CA LEU A 189 12.32 -0.03 -15.16
C LEU A 189 13.45 0.52 -14.28
N THR A 190 14.09 1.61 -14.70
CA THR A 190 15.13 2.31 -13.95
C THR A 190 14.51 3.12 -12.80
N LEU A 191 15.33 3.62 -11.87
CA LEU A 191 14.86 4.53 -10.81
C LEU A 191 14.05 5.71 -11.37
N ASP A 192 14.49 6.29 -12.49
CA ASP A 192 13.82 7.43 -13.13
C ASP A 192 12.40 7.07 -13.61
N ASP A 193 12.19 5.84 -14.10
CA ASP A 193 10.86 5.36 -14.49
C ASP A 193 9.93 5.21 -13.28
N TYR A 194 10.48 4.74 -12.15
CA TYR A 194 9.72 4.67 -10.89
C TYR A 194 9.40 6.07 -10.36
N LEU A 195 10.33 7.02 -10.45
CA LEU A 195 10.13 8.41 -10.03
C LEU A 195 9.05 9.09 -10.88
N ASP A 196 9.14 8.99 -12.21
CA ASP A 196 8.18 9.55 -13.16
C ASP A 196 6.77 8.98 -12.95
N PHE A 197 6.65 7.65 -12.78
CA PHE A 197 5.35 7.05 -12.49
C PHE A 197 4.80 7.50 -11.13
N SER A 198 5.64 7.57 -10.09
CA SER A 198 5.21 7.99 -8.75
C SER A 198 4.68 9.43 -8.76
N GLU A 199 5.35 10.32 -9.50
CA GLU A 199 4.90 11.70 -9.68
C GLU A 199 3.57 11.77 -10.44
N LYS A 200 3.44 11.06 -11.58
CA LYS A 200 2.17 10.98 -12.35
C LYS A 200 1.04 10.36 -11.56
N PHE A 201 1.33 9.34 -10.77
CA PHE A 201 0.38 8.74 -9.84
C PHE A 201 -0.01 9.70 -8.72
N GLY A 202 0.75 10.77 -8.48
CA GLY A 202 0.50 11.81 -7.49
C GLY A 202 1.05 11.48 -6.09
N ALA A 203 2.00 10.55 -6.01
CA ALA A 203 2.78 10.23 -4.82
C ALA A 203 4.17 10.86 -4.95
N LYS A 204 4.22 12.19 -5.08
CA LYS A 204 5.46 12.97 -5.33
C LYS A 204 6.57 12.65 -4.32
N TYR A 205 6.21 12.54 -3.05
CA TYR A 205 7.13 12.32 -1.94
C TYR A 205 7.30 10.85 -1.57
N PHE A 206 7.01 9.96 -2.52
CA PHE A 206 7.17 8.53 -2.31
C PHE A 206 8.64 8.12 -2.06
N TRP A 207 9.56 8.84 -2.71
CA TRP A 207 11.01 8.61 -2.64
C TRP A 207 11.78 9.62 -1.79
N ASP A 208 11.13 10.70 -1.37
CA ASP A 208 11.69 11.65 -0.43
C ASP A 208 10.53 12.21 0.42
N PRO A 209 10.07 11.44 1.41
CA PRO A 209 8.95 11.84 2.26
C PRO A 209 9.33 13.12 3.01
N PRO A 210 8.44 14.15 3.05
CA PRO A 210 8.72 15.36 3.80
C PRO A 210 8.79 15.04 5.32
N PRO A 211 9.38 15.93 6.13
CA PRO A 211 9.56 15.70 7.57
C PRO A 211 8.29 15.26 8.31
N VAL A 212 7.12 15.76 7.90
CA VAL A 212 5.83 15.34 8.47
C VAL A 212 5.54 13.86 8.23
N VAL A 213 5.77 13.34 7.01
CA VAL A 213 5.54 11.93 6.70
C VAL A 213 6.56 11.07 7.45
N ARG A 214 7.83 11.48 7.50
CA ARG A 214 8.86 10.79 8.29
C ARG A 214 8.49 10.73 9.77
N GLY A 215 8.03 11.84 10.34
CA GLY A 215 7.54 11.91 11.71
C GLY A 215 6.35 10.96 11.98
N LEU A 216 5.44 10.83 11.00
CA LEU A 216 4.28 9.93 11.09
C LEU A 216 4.66 8.45 11.00
N LEU A 217 5.73 8.10 10.28
CA LEU A 217 6.26 6.72 10.25
C LEU A 217 6.89 6.35 11.60
N GLY A 218 7.45 7.33 12.32
CA GLY A 218 8.10 7.12 13.60
C GLY A 218 9.35 6.25 13.46
N ALA A 219 9.58 5.36 14.42
CA ALA A 219 10.77 4.48 14.46
C ALA A 219 10.69 3.26 13.54
N ARG A 220 9.68 3.16 12.66
CA ARG A 220 9.51 2.03 11.74
C ARG A 220 9.70 2.52 10.30
N PRO A 221 10.93 2.70 9.82
CA PRO A 221 11.13 2.97 8.41
C PRO A 221 10.69 1.79 7.54
N PHE A 222 10.36 2.05 6.27
CA PHE A 222 10.23 0.97 5.31
C PHE A 222 11.61 0.60 4.80
N GLU A 223 11.97 -0.66 4.97
CA GLU A 223 13.16 -1.22 4.36
C GLU A 223 12.93 -1.45 2.86
N LEU A 224 14.01 -1.39 2.09
CA LEU A 224 13.98 -1.74 0.67
C LEU A 224 13.79 -3.26 0.54
N GLU A 225 12.64 -3.64 0.00
CA GLU A 225 12.21 -5.02 -0.19
C GLU A 225 12.08 -5.31 -1.69
N TYR A 226 12.21 -6.57 -2.08
CA TYR A 226 12.09 -7.03 -3.46
C TYR A 226 11.00 -8.06 -3.55
N ARG A 227 10.08 -7.94 -4.50
CA ARG A 227 8.96 -8.86 -4.62
C ARG A 227 8.95 -9.58 -5.96
N CYS A 228 8.70 -10.90 -5.94
CA CYS A 228 8.56 -11.74 -7.12
C CYS A 228 7.44 -11.21 -8.03
N ILE A 229 7.73 -11.07 -9.32
CA ILE A 229 6.73 -10.63 -10.32
C ILE A 229 5.74 -11.75 -10.70
N MET A 230 6.13 -13.00 -10.47
CA MET A 230 5.29 -14.17 -10.68
C MET A 230 5.52 -15.18 -9.57
N VAL A 231 4.44 -15.82 -9.11
CA VAL A 231 4.47 -16.80 -8.03
C VAL A 231 3.89 -18.11 -8.55
N LYS A 232 4.61 -19.21 -8.29
CA LYS A 232 4.09 -20.56 -8.55
C LYS A 232 3.47 -21.09 -7.26
N PRO A 233 2.18 -21.44 -7.24
CA PRO A 233 1.58 -22.13 -6.09
C PRO A 233 2.26 -23.49 -5.89
N ILE A 234 2.42 -23.89 -4.62
CA ILE A 234 3.13 -25.11 -4.24
C ILE A 234 2.29 -26.33 -4.58
N ASP A 235 1.00 -26.25 -4.26
CA ASP A 235 0.01 -27.27 -4.55
C ASP A 235 -1.24 -26.61 -5.13
N ILE A 236 -1.87 -27.26 -6.11
CA ILE A 236 -3.15 -26.88 -6.67
C ILE A 236 -3.99 -28.15 -6.75
N SER A 237 -5.04 -28.21 -5.95
CA SER A 237 -6.12 -29.18 -6.12
C SER A 237 -7.38 -28.44 -6.59
N HIS A 238 -8.13 -29.05 -7.50
CA HIS A 238 -9.42 -28.55 -7.93
C HIS A 238 -10.40 -29.71 -8.07
N ILE A 239 -11.65 -29.47 -7.69
CA ILE A 239 -12.76 -30.40 -7.86
C ILE A 239 -13.85 -29.64 -8.61
N VAL A 240 -14.33 -30.22 -9.70
CA VAL A 240 -15.46 -29.65 -10.46
C VAL A 240 -16.73 -30.33 -9.97
N HIS A 241 -17.61 -29.55 -9.34
CA HIS A 241 -18.95 -30.01 -8.99
C HIS A 241 -19.89 -29.70 -10.15
N VAL A 242 -20.65 -30.70 -10.60
CA VAL A 242 -21.81 -30.47 -11.46
C VAL A 242 -22.93 -30.01 -10.54
N ASP A 243 -23.34 -28.76 -10.66
CA ASP A 243 -24.51 -28.22 -9.98
C ASP A 243 -25.73 -28.40 -10.91
N PRO A 244 -26.56 -29.44 -10.71
CA PRO A 244 -27.83 -29.52 -11.42
C PRO A 244 -28.71 -28.38 -10.89
N ILE A 245 -29.07 -27.43 -11.76
CA ILE A 245 -30.03 -26.37 -11.43
C ILE A 245 -31.33 -27.04 -10.96
N ASP A 246 -31.53 -27.10 -9.65
CA ASP A 246 -32.79 -27.52 -9.04
C ASP A 246 -33.67 -26.27 -8.89
N PRO A 247 -34.74 -26.11 -9.68
CA PRO A 247 -35.57 -24.91 -9.66
C PRO A 247 -36.32 -24.70 -8.33
N ASP A 248 -36.35 -25.70 -7.44
CA ASP A 248 -37.07 -25.65 -6.16
C ASP A 248 -36.17 -25.40 -4.94
N VAL A 249 -34.86 -25.23 -5.11
CA VAL A 249 -33.96 -24.89 -3.99
C VAL A 249 -33.91 -23.38 -3.81
N HIS A 250 -34.68 -22.87 -2.85
CA HIS A 250 -34.47 -21.54 -2.30
C HIS A 250 -33.00 -21.37 -1.92
N VAL A 251 -32.29 -20.54 -2.69
CA VAL A 251 -30.90 -20.16 -2.50
C VAL A 251 -30.76 -19.46 -1.15
N ASN A 252 -30.48 -20.24 -0.10
CA ASN A 252 -29.84 -19.71 1.08
C ASN A 252 -28.39 -19.38 0.69
N GLU A 253 -28.15 -18.11 0.34
CA GLU A 253 -26.86 -17.49 -0.03
C GLU A 253 -25.73 -17.61 1.02
N ARG A 254 -25.80 -18.56 1.97
CA ARG A 254 -24.86 -18.70 3.10
C ARG A 254 -23.86 -19.85 3.01
N VAL A 255 -23.90 -20.70 1.98
CA VAL A 255 -23.01 -21.87 1.91
C VAL A 255 -21.76 -21.65 1.02
N LEU A 256 -21.65 -20.51 0.34
CA LEU A 256 -20.43 -20.13 -0.39
C LEU A 256 -19.48 -19.27 0.47
N GLU A 257 -19.43 -19.52 1.78
CA GLU A 257 -18.36 -19.01 2.63
C GLU A 257 -17.06 -19.78 2.35
N ASN A 258 -16.34 -19.34 1.32
CA ASN A 258 -14.89 -19.18 1.31
C ASN A 258 -14.06 -20.24 2.07
N GLU A 259 -14.07 -21.50 1.63
CA GLU A 259 -12.91 -22.38 1.83
C GLU A 259 -11.84 -22.10 0.75
N TYR A 260 -11.31 -20.88 0.73
CA TYR A 260 -10.01 -20.60 0.16
C TYR A 260 -9.00 -20.52 1.31
N THR A 261 -8.66 -21.66 1.90
CA THR A 261 -7.44 -21.73 2.73
C THR A 261 -6.26 -21.95 1.78
N LEU A 262 -5.56 -20.85 1.44
CA LEU A 262 -4.18 -20.94 1.00
C LEU A 262 -3.37 -21.51 2.19
N ARG A 263 -3.00 -22.78 2.13
CA ARG A 263 -2.05 -23.41 3.07
C ARG A 263 -0.62 -23.30 2.53
#